data_AF-A0A960UV22-F1
#
_entry.id   AF-A0A960UV22-F1
#
_cell.length_a   1.000
_cell.length_b   1.000
_cell.length_c   1.000
_cell.angle_alpha   90.00
_cell.angle_beta   90.00
_cell.angle_gamma   90.00
#
_symmetry.space_group_name_H-M   'P 1'
#
loop_
_entity.id
_entity.type
_entity.pdbx_description
1 polymer ?
#
loop_
_entity_poly.entity_id
_entity_poly.type
_entity_poly.pdbx_seq_one_letter_code
_entity_poly.pdbx_strand_id
1 'polypeptide(L)'
;EREDREYETSEGLFGGKRAVRYETTFKIHNRRSYGITMDCYGAVPRSSDDRISIENVQLNPAPVEKEDNGIVRFRLNLKANERSSIRMSFQLIHDRDVLPVVRAAGGSR
;
A
#
# COMPACT_ATOMS: atom_id res chain seq x y z
N GLU A 1 -13.17 3.21 5.17
CA GLU A 1 -12.61 2.32 6.22
C GLU A 1 -11.24 1.86 5.75
N ARG A 2 -10.31 1.66 6.67
CA ARG A 2 -8.96 1.16 6.38
C ARG A 2 -8.74 -0.12 7.18
N GLU A 3 -8.17 -1.12 6.53
CA GLU A 3 -7.78 -2.39 7.13
C GLU A 3 -6.31 -2.65 6.77
N ASP A 4 -5.46 -2.79 7.78
CA ASP A 4 -4.03 -3.07 7.61
C ASP A 4 -3.73 -4.50 8.05
N ARG A 5 -2.86 -5.19 7.31
CA ARG A 5 -2.36 -6.53 7.62
C ARG A 5 -0.87 -6.58 7.39
N GLU A 6 -0.17 -7.24 8.32
CA GLU A 6 1.26 -7.46 8.27
C GLU A 6 1.51 -8.96 8.33
N TYR A 7 2.39 -9.44 7.44
CA TYR A 7 2.77 -10.84 7.34
C TYR A 7 4.30 -10.93 7.32
N GLU A 8 4.89 -11.37 8.42
CA GLU A 8 6.32 -11.68 8.46
C GLU A 8 6.58 -13.01 7.76
N THR A 9 7.42 -13.00 6.73
CA THR A 9 7.91 -14.22 6.07
C THR A 9 9.42 -14.29 6.25
N SER A 10 9.90 -15.29 6.97
CA SER A 10 11.33 -15.59 7.01
C SER A 10 11.69 -16.35 5.75
N GLU A 11 12.41 -15.71 4.82
CA GLU A 11 13.00 -16.44 3.71
C GLU A 11 14.21 -17.26 4.21
N GLY A 12 13.97 -18.55 4.45
CA GLY A 12 14.95 -19.61 4.29
C GLY A 12 16.00 -19.79 5.40
N LEU A 13 16.32 -21.07 5.64
CA LEU A 13 17.30 -21.58 6.61
C LEU A 13 18.77 -21.10 6.42
N PHE A 14 19.08 -20.23 5.45
CA PHE A 14 20.45 -19.80 5.12
C PHE A 14 20.64 -18.30 4.78
N GLY A 15 19.62 -17.43 4.91
CA GLY A 15 19.73 -16.03 4.51
C GLY A 15 19.67 -15.04 5.68
N GLY A 16 20.60 -14.09 5.75
CA GLY A 16 20.61 -12.98 6.72
C GLY A 16 19.51 -11.92 6.53
N LYS A 17 18.59 -12.15 5.59
CA LYS A 17 17.53 -11.22 5.20
C LYS A 17 16.16 -11.62 5.74
N ARG A 18 15.32 -10.64 6.04
CA ARG A 18 13.92 -10.76 6.43
C ARG A 18 13.05 -10.13 5.35
N ALA A 19 11.89 -10.73 5.13
CA ALA A 19 10.86 -10.20 4.27
C ALA A 19 9.59 -9.95 5.09
N VAL A 20 9.09 -8.72 5.07
CA VAL A 20 7.84 -8.35 5.72
C VAL A 20 6.86 -7.87 4.67
N ARG A 21 5.73 -8.55 4.53
CA ARG A 21 4.69 -8.16 3.59
C ARG A 21 3.67 -7.28 4.30
N TYR A 22 3.48 -6.09 3.77
CA TYR A 22 2.44 -5.15 4.17
C TYR A 22 1.29 -5.22 3.17
N GLU A 23 0.07 -5.27 3.68
CA GLU A 23 -1.14 -5.18 2.87
C GLU A 23 -2.13 -4.22 3.53
N THR A 24 -2.50 -3.16 2.81
CA THR A 24 -3.51 -2.19 3.23
C THR A 24 -4.68 -2.24 2.26
N THR A 25 -5.89 -2.36 2.80
CA THR A 25 -7.13 -2.28 2.05
C THR A 25 -7.95 -1.07 2.51
N PHE A 26 -8.24 -0.16 1.58
CA PHE A 26 -9.16 0.95 1.77
C PHE A 26 -10.53 0.56 1.20
N LYS A 27 -11.56 0.56 2.03
CA LYS A 27 -12.96 0.35 1.61
C LYS A 27 -13.65 1.70 1.49
N ILE A 28 -14.17 1.97 0.29
CA ILE A 28 -14.77 3.24 -0.12
C ILE A 28 -16.24 2.99 -0.42
N HIS A 29 -17.12 3.85 0.08
CA HIS A 29 -18.56 3.72 -0.10
C HIS A 29 -19.13 5.05 -0.58
N ASN A 30 -19.71 5.05 -1.78
CA ASN A 30 -20.49 6.18 -2.26
C ASN A 30 -21.85 6.19 -1.56
N ARG A 31 -22.02 7.00 -0.51
CA ARG A 31 -23.30 7.14 0.21
C ARG A 31 -24.32 8.04 -0.50
N ARG A 32 -24.01 8.53 -1.70
CA ARG A 32 -24.90 9.41 -2.47
C ARG A 32 -25.88 8.58 -3.29
N SER A 33 -27.01 9.18 -3.61
CA SER A 33 -28.06 8.60 -4.46
C SER A 33 -27.73 8.63 -5.97
N TYR A 34 -26.57 9.15 -6.35
CA TYR A 34 -26.10 9.24 -7.74
C TYR A 34 -24.66 8.76 -7.88
N GLY A 35 -24.26 8.43 -9.11
CA GLY A 35 -22.90 7.99 -9.42
C GLY A 35 -21.87 9.13 -9.31
N ILE A 36 -20.67 8.80 -8.85
CA ILE A 36 -19.56 9.75 -8.70
C ILE A 36 -18.29 9.19 -9.33
N THR A 37 -17.46 10.11 -9.82
CA THR A 37 -16.05 9.84 -10.15
C THR A 37 -15.18 10.54 -9.13
N MET A 38 -14.22 9.82 -8.56
CA MET A 38 -13.26 10.39 -7.62
C MET A 38 -11.84 9.92 -7.94
N ASP A 39 -10.89 10.82 -7.71
CA ASP A 39 -9.47 10.49 -7.72
C ASP A 39 -9.00 10.30 -6.27
N CYS A 40 -8.41 9.14 -5.99
CA CYS A 40 -7.83 8.80 -4.69
C CYS A 40 -6.31 8.74 -4.84
N TYR A 41 -5.59 9.41 -3.95
CA TYR A 41 -4.13 9.41 -3.92
C TYR A 41 -3.62 8.50 -2.81
N GLY A 42 -2.67 7.63 -3.14
CA GLY A 42 -1.97 6.76 -2.20
C GLY A 42 -0.46 6.93 -2.33
N ALA A 43 0.28 6.43 -1.35
CA ALA A 43 1.74 6.43 -1.37
C ALA A 43 2.26 5.00 -1.19
N VAL A 44 3.07 4.55 -2.14
CA VAL A 44 3.94 3.38 -1.95
C VAL A 44 5.20 3.88 -1.24
N PRO A 45 5.57 3.30 -0.08
CA PRO A 45 6.73 3.79 0.66
C PRO A 45 8.00 3.65 -0.15
N ARG A 46 9.00 4.44 0.24
CA ARG A 46 10.38 4.35 -0.24
C ARG A 46 11.30 4.28 0.94
N SER A 47 12.39 3.54 0.77
CA SER A 47 13.52 3.63 1.68
C SER A 47 14.53 4.63 1.14
N SER A 48 15.17 5.37 2.05
CA SER A 48 16.42 6.10 1.77
C SER A 48 17.66 5.34 2.27
N ASP A 49 17.45 4.24 2.99
CA ASP A 49 18.49 3.29 3.39
C ASP A 49 18.54 2.16 2.36
N ASP A 50 19.67 2.06 1.66
CA ASP A 50 19.90 1.09 0.58
C ASP A 50 19.88 -0.38 1.06
N ARG A 51 19.93 -0.61 2.38
CA ARG A 51 19.79 -1.94 2.98
C ARG A 51 18.34 -2.41 3.07
N ILE A 52 17.38 -1.54 2.74
CA ILE A 52 15.95 -1.84 2.72
C ILE A 52 15.46 -1.73 1.28
N SER A 53 15.06 -2.87 0.71
CA SER A 53 14.41 -2.96 -0.60
C SER A 53 12.90 -3.04 -0.44
N ILE A 54 12.16 -2.38 -1.32
CA ILE A 54 10.69 -2.49 -1.40
C ILE A 54 10.34 -3.16 -2.72
N GLU A 55 9.82 -4.36 -2.62
CA GLU A 55 9.59 -5.26 -3.75
C GLU A 55 8.14 -5.73 -3.80
N ASN A 56 7.78 -6.45 -4.86
CA ASN A 56 6.48 -7.09 -5.03
C ASN A 56 5.29 -6.14 -4.78
N VAL A 57 5.41 -4.89 -5.26
CA VAL A 57 4.36 -3.88 -5.14
C VAL A 57 3.16 -4.28 -5.99
N GLN A 58 2.02 -4.53 -5.36
CA GLN A 58 0.75 -4.82 -6.04
C GLN A 58 -0.29 -3.77 -5.66
N LEU A 59 -0.93 -3.20 -6.68
CA LEU A 59 -1.95 -2.16 -6.53
C LEU A 59 -3.20 -2.60 -7.27
N ASN A 60 -4.33 -2.63 -6.58
CA ASN A 60 -5.61 -3.02 -7.14
C ASN A 60 -6.72 -2.08 -6.65
N PRO A 61 -7.50 -1.43 -7.52
CA PRO A 61 -7.39 -1.46 -8.99
C PRO A 61 -6.06 -0.88 -9.46
N ALA A 62 -5.71 -1.10 -10.72
CA ALA A 62 -4.51 -0.47 -11.28
C ALA A 62 -4.64 1.06 -11.19
N PRO A 63 -3.60 1.77 -10.72
CA PRO A 63 -3.63 3.22 -10.69
C PRO A 63 -3.62 3.76 -12.13
N VAL A 64 -4.28 4.91 -12.33
CA VAL A 64 -4.25 5.62 -13.61
C VAL A 64 -2.96 6.40 -13.81
N GLU A 65 -2.20 6.61 -12.73
CA GLU A 65 -0.93 7.33 -12.74
C GLU A 65 -0.06 6.88 -11.56
N LYS A 66 1.24 6.76 -11.81
CA LYS A 66 2.26 6.44 -10.81
C LYS A 66 3.45 7.36 -11.03
N GLU A 67 3.78 8.15 -10.02
CA GLU A 67 4.88 9.10 -10.06
C GLU A 67 6.18 8.47 -9.55
N ASP A 68 7.29 9.01 -10.03
CA ASP A 68 8.65 8.67 -9.62
C ASP A 68 8.97 9.05 -8.18
N ASN A 69 8.03 9.63 -7.41
CA ASN A 69 8.13 9.88 -5.96
C ASN A 69 7.29 8.89 -5.12
N GLY A 70 6.56 7.95 -5.74
CA GLY A 70 5.85 6.86 -5.06
C GLY A 70 4.38 7.18 -4.82
N ILE A 71 3.95 8.37 -5.23
CA ILE A 71 2.54 8.74 -5.27
C ILE A 71 1.85 7.97 -6.40
N VAL A 72 0.67 7.46 -6.10
CA VAL A 72 -0.18 6.73 -7.04
C VAL A 72 -1.57 7.34 -7.02
N ARG A 73 -2.18 7.48 -8.20
CA ARG A 73 -3.54 8.00 -8.36
C ARG A 73 -4.46 6.90 -8.86
N PHE A 74 -5.54 6.64 -8.13
CA PHE A 74 -6.60 5.73 -8.51
C PHE A 74 -7.82 6.53 -8.94
N ARG A 75 -8.42 6.19 -10.07
CA ARG A 75 -9.70 6.77 -10.48
C ARG A 75 -10.81 5.75 -10.24
N LEU A 76 -11.74 6.09 -9.36
CA LEU A 76 -12.90 5.25 -9.05
C LEU A 76 -14.15 5.86 -9.65
N ASN A 77 -14.91 5.03 -10.38
CA ASN A 77 -16.24 5.36 -10.85
C ASN A 77 -17.24 4.52 -10.06
N LEU A 78 -17.95 5.15 -9.13
CA LEU A 78 -18.84 4.47 -8.18
C LEU A 78 -20.28 4.84 -8.50
N LYS A 79 -21.15 3.86 -8.72
CA LYS A 79 -22.60 4.04 -8.82
C LYS A 79 -23.18 4.48 -7.47
N ALA A 80 -24.44 4.89 -7.47
CA ALA A 80 -25.17 5.22 -6.25
C ALA A 80 -25.11 4.05 -5.24
N ASN A 81 -24.79 4.33 -3.98
CA ASN A 81 -24.66 3.33 -2.91
C ASN A 81 -23.61 2.22 -3.15
N GLU A 82 -22.72 2.38 -4.14
CA GLU A 82 -21.70 1.38 -4.45
C GLU A 82 -20.55 1.38 -3.42
N ARG A 83 -20.08 0.17 -3.09
CA ARG A 83 -18.86 -0.04 -2.30
C ARG A 83 -17.76 -0.58 -3.22
N SER A 84 -16.57 -0.02 -3.09
CA SER A 84 -15.38 -0.47 -3.81
C SER A 84 -14.18 -0.52 -2.85
N SER A 85 -13.10 -1.15 -3.27
CA SER A 85 -11.88 -1.24 -2.48
C SER A 85 -10.64 -0.92 -3.30
N ILE A 86 -9.67 -0.30 -2.62
CA ILE A 86 -8.29 -0.16 -3.10
C ILE A 86 -7.43 -1.02 -2.18
N ARG A 87 -6.73 -2.01 -2.74
CA ARG A 87 -5.72 -2.81 -2.07
C ARG A 87 -4.34 -2.40 -2.54
N MET A 88 -3.46 -2.16 -1.58
CA MET A 88 -2.05 -1.90 -1.79
C MET A 88 -1.26 -2.94 -1.00
N SER A 89 -0.34 -3.64 -1.64
CA SER A 89 0.61 -4.50 -0.96
C SER A 89 2.01 -4.29 -1.47
N PHE A 90 2.99 -4.49 -0.59
CA PHE A 90 4.41 -4.45 -0.90
C PHE A 90 5.17 -5.31 0.10
N GLN A 91 6.37 -5.71 -0.27
CA GLN A 91 7.26 -6.51 0.56
C GLN A 91 8.49 -5.67 0.89
N LEU A 92 8.76 -5.51 2.18
CA LEU A 92 9.95 -4.87 2.69
C LEU A 92 11.00 -5.95 2.96
N ILE A 93 12.13 -5.88 2.25
CA ILE A 93 13.24 -6.82 2.37
C ILE A 93 14.41 -6.09 3.03
N HIS A 94 14.92 -6.61 4.14
CA HIS A 94 16.00 -5.98 4.89
C HIS A 94 16.86 -7.01 5.63
N ASP A 95 18.07 -6.63 6.04
CA ASP A 95 18.93 -7.48 6.87
C ASP A 95 18.38 -7.60 8.30
N ARG A 96 18.71 -8.70 9.01
CA ARG A 96 18.18 -9.00 10.36
C ARG A 96 18.52 -7.96 11.43
N ASP A 97 19.64 -7.25 11.28
CA ASP A 97 20.10 -6.18 12.18
C ASP A 97 19.46 -4.83 11.86
N VAL A 98 18.79 -4.70 10.72
CA VAL A 98 18.01 -3.52 10.35
C VAL A 98 16.60 -3.66 10.91
N LEU A 99 16.18 -2.69 11.71
CA LEU A 99 14.79 -2.54 12.17
C LEU A 99 14.13 -1.41 11.37
N PRO A 100 13.39 -1.72 10.28
CA PRO A 100 12.75 -0.70 9.48
C PRO A 100 11.65 0.01 10.29
N VAL A 101 11.76 1.33 10.42
CA VAL A 101 10.69 2.13 11.02
C VAL A 101 9.73 2.56 9.93
N VAL A 102 8.59 1.89 9.80
CA VAL A 102 7.52 2.29 8.88
C VAL A 102 6.81 3.53 9.42
N ARG A 103 7.29 4.73 9.06
CA ARG A 103 6.52 5.96 9.24
C ARG A 103 5.51 6.05 8.10
N ALA A 104 4.32 5.49 8.29
CA ALA A 104 3.21 5.77 7.39
C ALA A 104 2.95 7.28 7.40
N ALA A 105 3.29 7.98 6.33
CA ALA A 105 2.91 9.37 6.12
C ALA A 105 1.37 9.42 6.11
N GLY A 106 0.77 9.97 7.16
CA GLY A 106 -0.69 10.15 7.25
C GLY A 106 -1.41 9.36 8.34
N GLY A 107 -0.74 8.97 9.43
CA GLY A 107 -1.45 8.75 10.69
C GLY A 107 -2.01 10.09 11.18
N SER A 108 -3.28 10.39 10.88
CA SER A 108 -3.99 11.47 11.55
C SER A 108 -3.94 11.20 13.05
N ARG A 109 -3.27 12.08 13.78
CA ARG A 109 -3.73 12.42 15.12
C ARG A 109 -4.97 13.28 15.01
#